data_AF-A0AA39J4A3-F1
#
_entry.id   AF-A0AA39J4A3-F1
#
_cell.length_a   1.000
_cell.length_b   1.000
_cell.length_c   1.000
_cell.angle_alpha   90.00
_cell.angle_beta   90.00
_cell.angle_gamma   90.00
#
_symmetry.space_group_name_H-M   'P 1'
#
loop_
_entity.id
_entity.type
_entity.pdbx_description
1 polymer ?
#
loop_
_entity_poly.entity_id
_entity_poly.type
_entity_poly.pdbx_seq_one_letter_code
_entity_poly.pdbx_strand_id
1 'polypeptide(L)'
;MEVWDGITDARIHFSASDLGLDANTQGMSRITENINLQRGLLRYLNTIPDLHLIDKTKVTSIVSEDEDSGGWPLVHLDNSRILRARLLIGADGFNSPVRKYAQIPSYGWSYDTQAVVATMFHPPRGPFQGPNTTAYQRFLPTGPIAFLPISPTASSLVWSTRPQIATAIMASGPSVVAPMINAAYRLPHDSLQYLYNRILEHQKAGTSITADEIIEEVGFRERAHGIDATSAYSSSHMVENTIENQGIPPTDSEMLPPLVTSIQPGTVASFPLRFNHTEAYIGEGQGSRTVLVGDAAHTVHPLAGQGLNLGLADVECLARVINDAVLNGSDIGTHTSLLPYTRERYFENHKMMSVFDKLHKLYTTSFGPIVQARSMGLEVLNEFDTIKAAIMLNAGSRPRQSEASLRSTVFNLAGSALETASSMKKAADLAGGAVGSMVVNGIQQWMKSRPGPSP
;
A
#
# COMPACT_ATOMS: atom_id res chain seq x y z
N MET A 1 -0.57 1.36 -13.09
CA MET A 1 0.24 0.79 -12.00
C MET A 1 0.48 -0.66 -12.34
N GLU A 2 1.73 -1.10 -12.32
CA GLU A 2 2.12 -2.48 -12.55
C GLU A 2 2.38 -3.16 -11.21
N VAL A 3 1.81 -4.34 -11.01
CA VAL A 3 1.98 -5.13 -9.78
C VAL A 3 2.32 -6.56 -10.14
N TRP A 4 3.34 -7.17 -9.51
CA TRP A 4 3.66 -8.56 -9.79
C TRP A 4 4.27 -9.33 -8.60
N ASP A 5 4.13 -10.66 -8.64
CA ASP A 5 4.77 -11.58 -7.70
C ASP A 5 6.26 -11.78 -8.07
N GLY A 6 7.15 -11.63 -7.09
CA GLY A 6 8.58 -11.82 -7.29
C GLY A 6 9.04 -13.26 -7.48
N ILE A 7 8.20 -14.26 -7.17
CA ILE A 7 8.53 -15.69 -7.40
C ILE A 7 7.99 -16.18 -8.75
N THR A 8 6.69 -15.99 -9.00
CA THR A 8 6.02 -16.57 -10.18
C THR A 8 5.90 -15.63 -11.36
N ASP A 9 6.24 -14.35 -11.17
CA ASP A 9 6.05 -13.26 -12.13
C ASP A 9 4.60 -13.06 -12.58
N ALA A 10 3.62 -13.60 -11.84
CA ALA A 10 2.20 -13.31 -12.07
C ALA A 10 1.94 -11.81 -11.90
N ARG A 11 1.38 -11.16 -12.92
CA ARG A 11 1.22 -9.69 -13.00
C ARG A 11 -0.23 -9.26 -12.93
N ILE A 12 -0.48 -8.08 -12.38
CA ILE A 12 -1.74 -7.33 -12.51
C ILE A 12 -1.38 -5.92 -12.95
N HIS A 13 -1.99 -5.48 -14.06
CA HIS A 13 -1.91 -4.12 -14.54
C HIS A 13 -3.14 -3.34 -14.09
N PHE A 14 -2.99 -2.10 -13.62
CA PHE A 14 -4.12 -1.22 -13.27
C PHE A 14 -4.06 0.08 -14.07
N SER A 15 -5.12 0.39 -14.82
CA SER A 15 -5.19 1.59 -15.67
C SER A 15 -6.30 2.57 -15.22
N ALA A 16 -6.16 3.86 -15.51
CA ALA A 16 -7.25 4.83 -15.26
C ALA A 16 -8.49 4.52 -16.13
N SER A 17 -8.28 3.99 -17.34
CA SER A 17 -9.36 3.54 -18.23
C SER A 17 -10.18 2.40 -17.63
N ASP A 18 -9.58 1.52 -16.83
CA ASP A 18 -10.31 0.45 -16.11
C ASP A 18 -11.33 1.03 -15.12
N LEU A 19 -11.13 2.29 -14.69
CA LEU A 19 -12.03 3.04 -13.83
C LEU A 19 -13.00 3.94 -14.61
N GLY A 20 -13.03 3.87 -15.94
CA GLY A 20 -13.80 4.81 -16.77
C GLY A 20 -13.36 6.27 -16.57
N LEU A 21 -12.15 6.50 -16.07
CA LEU A 21 -11.54 7.82 -15.95
C LEU A 21 -10.76 8.11 -17.23
N ASP A 22 -10.78 9.38 -17.67
CA ASP A 22 -9.91 9.81 -18.75
C ASP A 22 -8.46 9.86 -18.26
N ALA A 23 -7.65 8.94 -18.77
CA ALA A 23 -6.25 8.79 -18.42
C ALA A 23 -5.43 10.06 -18.71
N ASN A 24 -5.85 10.87 -19.70
CA ASN A 24 -5.12 12.08 -20.10
C ASN A 24 -5.38 13.28 -19.19
N THR A 25 -6.52 13.32 -18.49
CA THR A 25 -6.95 14.48 -17.72
C THR A 25 -7.04 14.24 -16.21
N GLN A 26 -7.43 13.03 -15.77
CA GLN A 26 -7.71 12.77 -14.36
C GLN A 26 -6.71 11.82 -13.69
N GLY A 27 -6.09 10.91 -14.45
CA GLY A 27 -5.22 9.86 -13.88
C GLY A 27 -5.94 9.01 -12.82
N MET A 28 -5.25 8.03 -12.22
CA MET A 28 -5.81 7.22 -11.14
C MET A 28 -5.53 7.82 -9.75
N SER A 29 -4.32 8.36 -9.58
CA SER A 29 -3.83 8.92 -8.31
C SER A 29 -2.69 9.90 -8.57
N ARG A 30 -2.32 10.68 -7.55
CA ARG A 30 -1.19 11.62 -7.59
C ARG A 30 -0.24 11.34 -6.44
N ILE A 31 1.03 11.15 -6.74
CA ILE A 31 2.09 11.16 -5.74
C ILE A 31 2.48 12.61 -5.48
N THR A 32 2.50 12.99 -4.20
CA THR A 32 2.87 14.34 -3.76
C THR A 32 3.81 14.21 -2.58
N GLU A 33 4.88 15.00 -2.59
CA GLU A 33 5.78 15.07 -1.44
C GLU A 33 5.04 15.68 -0.23
N ASN A 34 5.16 15.03 0.93
CA ASN A 34 4.47 15.46 2.15
C ASN A 34 4.74 16.93 2.50
N ILE A 35 5.96 17.42 2.27
CA ILE A 35 6.33 18.81 2.55
C ILE A 35 5.54 19.81 1.69
N ASN A 36 5.29 19.47 0.43
CA ASN A 36 4.53 20.33 -0.49
C ASN A 36 3.05 20.35 -0.10
N LEU A 37 2.50 19.19 0.26
CA LEU A 37 1.14 19.09 0.76
C LEU A 37 0.95 19.89 2.06
N GLN A 38 1.83 19.67 3.05
CA GLN A 38 1.78 20.39 4.33
C GLN A 38 1.93 21.91 4.15
N ARG A 39 2.87 22.36 3.31
CA ARG A 39 3.07 23.78 3.01
C ARG A 39 1.85 24.38 2.30
N GLY A 40 1.23 23.65 1.38
CA GLY A 40 -0.01 24.05 0.73
C GLY A 40 -1.15 24.22 1.72
N LEU A 41 -1.35 23.23 2.60
CA LEU A 41 -2.36 23.27 3.65
C LEU A 41 -2.13 24.43 4.62
N LEU A 42 -0.91 24.62 5.14
CA LEU A 42 -0.58 25.73 6.04
C LEU A 42 -0.82 27.10 5.41
N ARG A 43 -0.51 27.26 4.12
CA ARG A 43 -0.83 28.50 3.37
C ARG A 43 -2.33 28.73 3.29
N TYR A 44 -3.11 27.69 3.02
CA TYR A 44 -4.56 27.78 2.96
C TYR A 44 -5.16 28.10 4.34
N LEU A 45 -4.68 27.45 5.40
CA LEU A 45 -5.12 27.71 6.78
C LEU A 45 -4.93 29.18 7.16
N ASN A 46 -3.84 29.83 6.74
CA ASN A 46 -3.62 31.27 6.97
C ASN A 46 -4.63 32.20 6.28
N THR A 47 -5.41 31.70 5.31
CA THR A 47 -6.47 32.49 4.64
C THR A 47 -7.81 32.43 5.36
N ILE A 48 -7.95 31.59 6.38
CA ILE A 48 -9.19 31.40 7.13
C ILE A 48 -9.19 32.36 8.34
N PRO A 49 -10.09 33.35 8.41
CA PRO A 49 -10.02 34.42 9.41
C PRO A 49 -10.26 33.94 10.86
N ASP A 50 -11.15 32.96 11.05
CA ASP A 50 -11.53 32.46 12.37
C ASP A 50 -10.64 31.28 12.85
N LEU A 51 -9.57 30.97 12.12
CA LEU A 51 -8.64 29.90 12.47
C LEU A 51 -7.44 30.45 13.22
N HIS A 52 -7.19 29.93 14.42
CA HIS A 52 -6.00 30.23 15.21
C HIS A 52 -5.01 29.06 15.17
N LEU A 53 -3.89 29.26 14.47
CA LEU A 53 -2.77 28.31 14.48
C LEU A 53 -1.79 28.66 15.60
N ILE A 54 -1.55 27.70 16.51
CA ILE A 54 -0.53 27.81 17.56
C ILE A 54 0.59 26.82 17.20
N ASP A 55 1.73 27.33 16.75
CA ASP A 55 2.90 26.54 16.37
C ASP A 55 3.99 26.55 17.44
N LYS A 56 5.06 25.75 17.23
CA LYS A 56 6.23 25.64 18.13
C LYS A 56 5.88 25.39 19.61
N THR A 57 4.73 24.78 19.84
CA THR A 57 4.13 24.57 21.15
C THR A 57 3.76 23.09 21.26
N LYS A 58 4.03 22.46 22.40
CA LYS A 58 3.69 21.06 22.66
C LYS A 58 2.55 20.96 23.68
N VAL A 59 1.70 19.96 23.48
CA VAL A 59 0.73 19.54 24.49
C VAL A 59 1.47 18.80 25.60
N THR A 60 1.36 19.27 26.84
CA THR A 60 2.02 18.68 28.01
C THR A 60 1.10 17.70 28.74
N SER A 61 -0.16 18.07 28.93
CA SER A 61 -1.20 17.23 29.49
C SER A 61 -2.58 17.62 28.98
N ILE A 62 -3.51 16.68 29.08
CA ILE A 62 -4.93 16.89 28.81
C ILE A 62 -5.68 16.39 30.03
N VAL A 63 -6.58 17.19 30.58
CA VAL A 63 -7.41 16.85 31.74
C VAL A 63 -8.87 17.20 31.47
N SER A 64 -9.79 16.52 32.14
CA SER A 64 -11.21 16.89 32.10
C SER A 64 -11.45 18.04 33.07
N GLU A 65 -12.24 19.04 32.66
CA GLU A 65 -12.67 20.12 33.56
C GLU A 65 -13.48 19.60 34.75
N ASP A 66 -14.32 18.58 34.52
CA ASP A 66 -15.06 17.86 35.56
C ASP A 66 -14.60 16.41 35.60
N GLU A 67 -13.94 15.99 36.69
CA GLU A 67 -13.40 14.62 36.83
C GLU A 67 -14.51 13.55 36.80
N ASP A 68 -15.72 13.87 37.26
CA ASP A 68 -16.82 12.91 37.44
C ASP A 68 -17.86 12.90 36.31
N SER A 69 -17.86 13.88 35.38
CA SER A 69 -19.00 14.08 34.45
C SER A 69 -18.65 14.21 32.96
N GLY A 70 -17.39 14.01 32.56
CA GLY A 70 -16.99 14.21 31.17
C GLY A 70 -17.09 15.68 30.74
N GLY A 71 -16.54 16.56 31.58
CA GLY A 71 -16.44 18.01 31.35
C GLY A 71 -15.63 18.36 30.10
N TRP A 72 -15.46 19.66 29.82
CA TRP A 72 -14.74 20.06 28.61
C TRP A 72 -13.25 19.74 28.76
N PRO A 73 -12.60 19.15 27.73
CA PRO A 73 -11.16 18.90 27.78
C PRO A 73 -10.37 20.21 27.91
N LEU A 74 -9.47 20.22 28.89
CA LEU A 74 -8.48 21.26 29.14
C LEU A 74 -7.12 20.78 28.63
N VAL A 75 -6.61 21.44 27.59
CA VAL A 75 -5.32 21.14 26.96
C VAL A 75 -4.27 22.08 27.52
N HIS A 76 -3.34 21.53 28.30
CA HIS A 76 -2.20 22.26 28.83
C HIS A 76 -1.06 22.27 27.82
N LEU A 77 -0.48 23.45 27.62
CA LEU A 77 0.59 23.69 26.66
C LEU A 77 1.91 24.00 27.40
N ASP A 78 3.04 23.74 26.76
CA ASP A 78 4.37 24.02 27.31
C ASP A 78 4.67 25.51 27.51
N ASN A 79 3.93 26.39 26.83
CA ASN A 79 3.95 27.84 27.01
C ASN A 79 3.02 28.33 28.14
N SER A 80 2.58 27.44 29.03
CA SER A 80 1.68 27.71 30.16
C SER A 80 0.24 28.16 29.80
N ARG A 81 -0.13 28.18 28.51
CA ARG A 81 -1.52 28.39 28.10
C ARG A 81 -2.35 27.13 28.36
N ILE A 82 -3.61 27.33 28.70
CA ILE A 82 -4.61 26.27 28.85
C ILE A 82 -5.73 26.58 27.86
N LEU A 83 -6.03 25.62 26.98
CA LEU A 83 -7.12 25.73 26.03
C LEU A 83 -8.27 24.84 26.47
N ARG A 84 -9.46 25.42 26.56
CA ARG A 84 -10.69 24.70 26.86
C ARG A 84 -11.45 24.44 25.55
N ALA A 85 -11.74 23.19 25.23
CA ALA A 85 -12.35 22.82 23.95
C ALA A 85 -13.71 22.13 24.12
N ARG A 86 -14.70 22.49 23.29
CA ARG A 86 -16.00 21.80 23.25
C ARG A 86 -15.91 20.38 22.67
N LEU A 87 -14.94 20.19 21.78
CA LEU A 87 -14.58 18.96 21.08
C LEU A 87 -13.07 18.96 20.87
N LEU A 88 -12.39 17.88 21.25
CA LEU A 88 -10.95 17.69 21.05
C LEU A 88 -10.71 16.60 20.00
N ILE A 89 -9.99 16.93 18.93
CA ILE A 89 -9.69 15.99 17.83
C ILE A 89 -8.22 15.58 17.91
N GLY A 90 -7.97 14.28 18.09
CA GLY A 90 -6.66 13.64 18.02
C GLY A 90 -6.25 13.37 16.58
N ALA A 91 -5.43 14.27 16.02
CA ALA A 91 -4.75 14.13 14.73
C ALA A 91 -3.21 14.11 14.91
N ASP A 92 -2.78 13.50 16.01
CA ASP A 92 -1.46 13.59 16.64
C ASP A 92 -0.59 12.33 16.41
N GLY A 93 -1.01 11.48 15.47
CA GLY A 93 -0.25 10.33 14.98
C GLY A 93 -0.25 9.12 15.91
N PHE A 94 0.58 8.12 15.59
CA PHE A 94 0.54 6.81 16.24
C PHE A 94 0.75 6.84 17.76
N ASN A 95 1.41 7.86 18.30
CA ASN A 95 1.69 8.06 19.73
C ASN A 95 0.73 9.06 20.40
N SER A 96 -0.48 9.19 19.86
CA SER A 96 -1.52 10.15 20.25
C SER A 96 -1.67 10.38 21.77
N PRO A 97 -1.27 11.55 22.32
CA PRO A 97 -1.70 11.98 23.65
C PRO A 97 -3.21 12.06 23.81
N VAL A 98 -3.98 12.44 22.76
CA VAL A 98 -5.45 12.49 22.86
C VAL A 98 -6.03 11.10 23.10
N ARG A 99 -5.52 10.07 22.41
CA ARG A 99 -5.93 8.68 22.63
C ARG A 99 -5.64 8.22 24.05
N LYS A 100 -4.46 8.56 24.58
CA LYS A 100 -4.07 8.22 25.96
C LYS A 100 -5.00 8.89 26.98
N TYR A 101 -5.30 10.17 26.79
CA TYR A 101 -6.25 10.91 27.62
C TYR A 101 -7.65 10.29 27.57
N ALA A 102 -8.12 9.93 26.37
CA ALA A 102 -9.42 9.32 26.18
C ALA A 102 -9.51 7.87 26.69
N GLN A 103 -8.40 7.30 27.16
CA GLN A 103 -8.28 5.91 27.62
C GLN A 103 -8.78 4.87 26.58
N ILE A 104 -8.69 5.21 25.30
CA ILE A 104 -9.13 4.34 24.22
C ILE A 104 -8.06 3.26 23.99
N PRO A 105 -8.38 1.96 24.18
CA PRO A 105 -7.44 0.89 23.91
C PRO A 105 -7.13 0.78 22.42
N SER A 106 -5.96 0.22 22.12
CA SER A 106 -5.56 -0.11 20.76
C SER A 106 -4.93 -1.48 20.71
N TYR A 107 -5.25 -2.25 19.67
CA TYR A 107 -4.62 -3.54 19.38
C TYR A 107 -3.74 -3.42 18.14
N GLY A 108 -2.64 -4.17 18.14
CA GLY A 108 -1.69 -4.10 17.06
C GLY A 108 -0.53 -5.08 17.21
N TRP A 109 0.23 -5.24 16.15
CA TRP A 109 1.47 -6.02 16.14
C TRP A 109 2.52 -5.30 15.29
N SER A 110 3.77 -5.47 15.66
CA SER A 110 4.90 -5.07 14.82
C SER A 110 5.08 -6.12 13.73
N TYR A 111 5.28 -5.68 12.49
CA TYR A 111 5.78 -6.58 11.46
C TYR A 111 7.28 -6.78 11.69
N ASP A 112 7.81 -7.98 11.40
CA ASP A 112 9.26 -8.20 11.29
C ASP A 112 9.77 -7.60 9.96
N THR A 113 9.51 -6.30 9.78
CA THR A 113 9.68 -5.59 8.51
C THR A 113 9.97 -4.12 8.78
N GLN A 114 10.96 -3.59 8.05
CA GLN A 114 11.30 -2.17 7.99
C GLN A 114 11.00 -1.68 6.57
N ALA A 115 10.46 -0.46 6.46
CA ALA A 115 10.41 0.22 5.17
C ALA A 115 11.64 1.09 5.01
N VAL A 116 12.40 0.87 3.93
CA VAL A 116 13.44 1.76 3.44
C VAL A 116 12.81 2.68 2.39
N VAL A 117 12.93 3.99 2.59
CA VAL A 117 12.44 5.01 1.65
C VAL A 117 13.59 5.84 1.14
N ALA A 118 13.51 6.29 -0.12
CA ALA A 118 14.52 7.12 -0.76
C ALA A 118 13.94 7.85 -1.97
N THR A 119 14.53 8.99 -2.34
CA THR A 119 14.23 9.63 -3.63
C THR A 119 15.27 9.18 -4.65
N MET A 120 14.81 8.53 -5.71
CA MET A 120 15.63 7.95 -6.77
C MET A 120 15.62 8.86 -8.00
N PHE A 121 16.78 9.03 -8.61
CA PHE A 121 16.92 9.64 -9.92
C PHE A 121 17.10 8.58 -11.00
N HIS A 122 16.50 8.84 -12.14
CA HIS A 122 16.60 8.03 -13.34
C HIS A 122 16.56 8.95 -14.56
N PRO A 123 17.10 8.51 -15.70
CA PRO A 123 17.02 9.25 -16.93
C PRO A 123 15.56 9.43 -17.37
N PRO A 124 15.25 10.49 -18.14
CA PRO A 124 13.94 10.63 -18.75
C PRO A 124 13.69 9.47 -19.69
N ARG A 125 12.43 9.04 -19.79
CA ARG A 125 12.02 8.03 -20.77
C ARG A 125 12.24 8.55 -22.19
N GLY A 126 12.63 7.65 -23.10
CA GLY A 126 12.94 7.98 -24.49
C GLY A 126 11.71 8.43 -25.29
N PRO A 127 11.89 8.94 -26.51
CA PRO A 127 10.79 9.48 -27.34
C PRO A 127 9.73 8.43 -27.72
N PHE A 128 10.08 7.15 -27.67
CA PHE A 128 9.18 6.02 -27.97
C PHE A 128 8.59 5.35 -26.71
N GLN A 129 8.84 5.92 -25.53
CA GLN A 129 8.30 5.43 -24.25
C GLN A 129 7.36 6.47 -23.65
N GLY A 130 6.31 6.02 -22.96
CA GLY A 130 5.43 6.92 -22.22
C GLY A 130 6.16 7.72 -21.11
N PRO A 131 5.57 8.83 -20.61
CA PRO A 131 6.15 9.57 -19.50
C PRO A 131 6.28 8.72 -18.22
N ASN A 132 7.07 9.18 -17.26
CA ASN A 132 7.18 8.52 -15.95
C ASN A 132 5.92 8.76 -15.10
N THR A 133 4.86 8.00 -15.39
CA THR A 133 3.54 8.10 -14.73
C THR A 133 3.06 6.77 -14.15
N THR A 134 3.79 5.69 -14.39
CA THR A 134 3.44 4.34 -13.91
C THR A 134 4.09 4.08 -12.56
N ALA A 135 3.28 3.76 -11.55
CA ALA A 135 3.76 3.17 -10.31
C ALA A 135 4.02 1.67 -10.51
N TYR A 136 5.14 1.15 -10.00
CA TYR A 136 5.50 -0.27 -10.07
C TYR A 136 5.56 -0.83 -8.66
N GLN A 137 5.05 -2.05 -8.45
CA GLN A 137 5.14 -2.74 -7.17
C GLN A 137 5.43 -4.23 -7.37
N ARG A 138 6.55 -4.69 -6.83
CA ARG A 138 6.93 -6.11 -6.84
C ARG A 138 6.82 -6.69 -5.44
N PHE A 139 6.12 -7.81 -5.30
CA PHE A 139 6.01 -8.53 -4.04
C PHE A 139 7.12 -9.56 -3.90
N LEU A 140 8.19 -9.22 -3.16
CA LEU A 140 9.26 -10.17 -2.84
C LEU A 140 8.94 -10.92 -1.54
N PRO A 141 9.47 -12.14 -1.34
CA PRO A 141 9.31 -12.88 -0.09
C PRO A 141 9.87 -12.17 1.15
N THR A 142 10.85 -11.28 0.97
CA THR A 142 11.40 -10.45 2.04
C THR A 142 10.52 -9.23 2.36
N GLY A 143 9.59 -8.89 1.46
CA GLY A 143 8.69 -7.75 1.55
C GLY A 143 8.57 -7.00 0.21
N PRO A 144 7.48 -6.24 -0.01
CA PRO A 144 7.25 -5.54 -1.26
C PRO A 144 8.24 -4.39 -1.51
N ILE A 145 8.55 -4.15 -2.78
CA ILE A 145 9.29 -2.98 -3.25
C ILE A 145 8.41 -2.18 -4.22
N ALA A 146 8.30 -0.87 -3.99
CA ALA A 146 7.46 0.03 -4.78
C ALA A 146 8.27 1.21 -5.34
N PHE A 147 7.97 1.55 -6.60
CA PHE A 147 8.55 2.64 -7.37
C PHE A 147 7.41 3.60 -7.72
N LEU A 148 7.45 4.79 -7.13
CA LEU A 148 6.36 5.75 -7.19
C LEU A 148 6.78 7.00 -7.97
N PRO A 149 6.22 7.27 -9.15
CA PRO A 149 6.65 8.40 -9.99
C PRO A 149 6.34 9.75 -9.32
N ILE A 150 7.34 10.64 -9.25
CA ILE A 150 7.18 12.02 -8.75
C ILE A 150 7.28 13.02 -9.90
N SER A 151 8.28 12.84 -10.76
CA SER A 151 8.57 13.69 -11.91
C SER A 151 9.08 12.85 -13.10
N PRO A 152 9.30 13.45 -14.28
CA PRO A 152 9.86 12.72 -15.43
C PRO A 152 11.20 12.03 -15.18
N THR A 153 11.98 12.48 -14.19
CA THR A 153 13.35 12.03 -13.90
C THR A 153 13.57 11.61 -12.44
N ALA A 154 12.52 11.64 -11.62
CA ALA A 154 12.61 11.31 -10.20
C ALA A 154 11.41 10.49 -9.72
N SER A 155 11.67 9.54 -8.84
CA SER A 155 10.67 8.64 -8.27
C SER A 155 10.98 8.32 -6.81
N SER A 156 9.95 8.07 -6.01
CA SER A 156 10.07 7.67 -4.60
C SER A 156 10.13 6.16 -4.47
N LEU A 157 11.03 5.67 -3.64
CA LEU A 157 11.17 4.27 -3.25
C LEU A 157 10.41 4.03 -1.96
N VAL A 158 9.68 2.92 -1.91
CA VAL A 158 9.25 2.30 -0.65
C VAL A 158 9.59 0.82 -0.72
N TRP A 159 10.62 0.41 0.02
CA TRP A 159 11.10 -0.96 0.04
C TRP A 159 10.93 -1.57 1.43
N SER A 160 9.89 -2.39 1.59
CA SER A 160 9.68 -3.20 2.77
C SER A 160 10.59 -4.42 2.73
N THR A 161 11.42 -4.60 3.76
CA THR A 161 12.30 -5.77 3.88
C THR A 161 12.54 -6.12 5.35
N ARG A 162 13.20 -7.25 5.62
CA ARG A 162 13.54 -7.68 6.98
C ARG A 162 14.48 -6.66 7.65
N PRO A 163 14.39 -6.42 8.97
CA PRO A 163 15.17 -5.39 9.66
C PRO A 163 16.68 -5.49 9.45
N GLN A 164 17.23 -6.71 9.43
CA GLN A 164 18.65 -6.95 9.19
C GLN A 164 19.07 -6.50 7.78
N ILE A 165 18.28 -6.85 6.76
CA ILE A 165 18.55 -6.47 5.36
C ILE A 165 18.42 -4.96 5.19
N ALA A 166 17.38 -4.34 5.75
CA ALA A 166 17.20 -2.89 5.71
C ALA A 166 18.42 -2.16 6.31
N THR A 167 18.90 -2.62 7.46
CA THR A 167 20.08 -2.05 8.13
C THR A 167 21.33 -2.19 7.26
N ALA A 168 21.51 -3.35 6.63
CA ALA A 168 22.64 -3.63 5.75
C ALA A 168 22.64 -2.74 4.49
N ILE A 169 21.47 -2.56 3.87
CA ILE A 169 21.27 -1.67 2.71
C ILE A 169 21.56 -0.22 3.12
N MET A 170 21.03 0.24 4.25
CA MET A 170 21.26 1.59 4.76
C MET A 170 22.74 1.88 5.02
N ALA A 171 23.49 0.89 5.52
CA ALA A 171 24.92 1.00 5.81
C ALA A 171 25.80 1.01 4.55
N SER A 172 25.34 0.43 3.43
CA SER A 172 26.14 0.26 2.21
C SER A 172 26.28 1.56 1.38
N GLY A 173 25.45 2.56 1.65
CA GLY A 173 25.51 3.88 0.99
C GLY A 173 24.87 3.93 -0.41
N PRO A 174 24.60 5.14 -0.93
CA PRO A 174 23.77 5.34 -2.12
C PRO A 174 24.24 4.63 -3.40
N SER A 175 25.56 4.51 -3.59
CA SER A 175 26.17 3.88 -4.77
C SER A 175 25.91 2.38 -4.84
N VAL A 176 25.69 1.73 -3.70
CA VAL A 176 25.33 0.30 -3.62
C VAL A 176 23.81 0.12 -3.64
N VAL A 177 23.07 1.05 -3.01
CA VAL A 177 21.60 0.94 -2.95
C VAL A 177 20.96 1.04 -4.34
N ALA A 178 21.47 1.91 -5.22
CA ALA A 178 20.95 2.04 -6.60
C ALA A 178 20.97 0.73 -7.40
N PRO A 179 22.12 0.03 -7.57
CA PRO A 179 22.15 -1.25 -8.28
C PRO A 179 21.35 -2.33 -7.55
N MET A 180 21.28 -2.31 -6.21
CA MET A 180 20.42 -3.22 -5.45
C MET A 180 18.92 -3.02 -5.74
N ILE A 181 18.46 -1.77 -5.90
CA ILE A 181 17.08 -1.48 -6.31
C ILE A 181 16.83 -2.01 -7.72
N ASN A 182 17.74 -1.76 -8.65
CA ASN A 182 17.59 -2.26 -10.04
C ASN A 182 17.52 -3.79 -10.08
N ALA A 183 18.40 -4.46 -9.34
CA ALA A 183 18.40 -5.90 -9.15
C ALA A 183 17.07 -6.38 -8.54
N ALA A 184 16.58 -5.69 -7.50
CA ALA A 184 15.33 -6.04 -6.81
C ALA A 184 14.10 -6.02 -7.71
N TYR A 185 14.10 -5.26 -8.82
CA TYR A 185 13.03 -5.29 -9.82
C TYR A 185 13.21 -6.33 -10.92
N ARG A 186 14.44 -6.79 -11.18
CA ARG A 186 14.80 -7.54 -12.40
C ARG A 186 15.26 -8.97 -12.15
N LEU A 187 15.98 -9.22 -11.06
CA LEU A 187 16.55 -10.54 -10.80
C LEU A 187 15.53 -11.51 -10.18
N PRO A 188 15.66 -12.83 -10.45
CA PRO A 188 14.93 -13.87 -9.74
C PRO A 188 15.22 -13.88 -8.24
N HIS A 189 14.29 -14.44 -7.46
CA HIS A 189 14.38 -14.46 -6.00
C HIS A 189 15.68 -15.07 -5.46
N ASP A 190 16.14 -16.19 -6.04
CA ASP A 190 17.33 -16.91 -5.56
C ASP A 190 18.61 -16.06 -5.71
N SER A 191 18.71 -15.29 -6.80
CA SER A 191 19.81 -14.33 -7.00
C SER A 191 19.73 -13.18 -6.02
N LEU A 192 18.53 -12.65 -5.74
CA LEU A 192 18.34 -11.61 -4.73
C LEU A 192 18.70 -12.10 -3.32
N GLN A 193 18.33 -13.34 -2.99
CA GLN A 193 18.67 -13.95 -1.72
C GLN A 193 20.19 -14.05 -1.54
N TYR A 194 20.92 -14.41 -2.62
CA TYR A 194 22.37 -14.40 -2.60
C TYR A 194 22.94 -13.00 -2.35
N LEU A 195 22.44 -11.98 -3.05
CA LEU A 195 22.88 -10.59 -2.85
C LEU A 195 22.63 -10.12 -1.41
N TYR A 196 21.46 -10.43 -0.84
CA TYR A 196 21.19 -10.12 0.57
C TYR A 196 22.19 -10.80 1.50
N ASN A 197 22.50 -12.08 1.28
CA ASN A 197 23.47 -12.81 2.09
C ASN A 197 24.86 -12.17 2.00
N ARG A 198 25.32 -11.77 0.80
CA ARG A 198 26.60 -11.08 0.62
C ARG A 198 26.67 -9.78 1.42
N ILE A 199 25.65 -8.93 1.34
CA ILE A 199 25.64 -7.66 2.10
C ILE A 199 25.64 -7.93 3.61
N LEU A 200 24.87 -8.94 4.06
CA LEU A 200 24.84 -9.33 5.47
C LEU A 200 26.18 -9.91 5.96
N GLU A 201 26.91 -10.65 5.12
CA GLU A 201 28.25 -11.15 5.42
C GLU A 201 29.25 -10.01 5.59
N HIS A 202 29.26 -9.04 4.67
CA HIS A 202 30.10 -7.84 4.77
C HIS A 202 29.82 -7.07 6.05
N GLN A 203 28.54 -6.84 6.35
CA GLN A 203 28.11 -6.16 7.58
C GLN A 203 28.58 -6.90 8.84
N LYS A 204 28.46 -8.24 8.88
CA LYS A 204 28.97 -9.07 9.98
C LYS A 204 30.48 -9.01 10.12
N ALA A 205 31.21 -8.93 9.01
CA ALA A 205 32.67 -8.78 8.97
C ALA A 205 33.14 -7.34 9.29
N GLY A 206 32.23 -6.38 9.49
CA GLY A 206 32.58 -4.97 9.73
C GLY A 206 33.10 -4.25 8.49
N THR A 207 32.87 -4.81 7.29
CA THR A 207 33.23 -4.20 6.01
C THR A 207 31.97 -3.74 5.27
N SER A 208 32.11 -2.79 4.34
CA SER A 208 31.01 -2.41 3.44
C SER A 208 31.28 -3.03 2.08
N ILE A 209 30.23 -3.59 1.47
CA ILE A 209 30.32 -4.06 0.09
C ILE A 209 30.56 -2.86 -0.83
N THR A 210 31.37 -3.05 -1.87
CA THR A 210 31.65 -1.98 -2.83
C THR A 210 30.60 -1.95 -3.95
N ALA A 211 30.45 -0.80 -4.60
CA ALA A 211 29.51 -0.68 -5.72
C ALA A 211 29.91 -1.58 -6.89
N ASP A 212 31.21 -1.61 -7.22
CA ASP A 212 31.76 -2.42 -8.32
C ASP A 212 31.48 -3.91 -8.10
N GLU A 213 31.66 -4.39 -6.87
CA GLU A 213 31.40 -5.78 -6.51
C GLU A 213 29.92 -6.16 -6.67
N ILE A 214 28.99 -5.31 -6.24
CA ILE A 214 27.55 -5.56 -6.46
C ILE A 214 27.21 -5.52 -7.95
N ILE A 215 27.77 -4.59 -8.70
CA ILE A 215 27.51 -4.46 -10.14
C ILE A 215 28.02 -5.72 -10.88
N GLU A 216 29.22 -6.19 -10.55
CA GLU A 216 29.80 -7.40 -11.12
C GLU A 216 28.95 -8.64 -10.79
N GLU A 217 28.54 -8.80 -9.53
CA GLU A 217 27.71 -9.92 -9.11
C GLU A 217 26.33 -9.88 -9.79
N VAL A 218 25.70 -8.71 -9.89
CA VAL A 218 24.44 -8.54 -10.63
C VAL A 218 24.61 -8.95 -12.09
N GLY A 219 25.67 -8.47 -12.76
CA GLY A 219 25.96 -8.84 -14.14
C GLY A 219 26.22 -10.34 -14.32
N PHE A 220 26.92 -10.98 -13.38
CA PHE A 220 27.11 -12.43 -13.37
C PHE A 220 25.77 -13.18 -13.27
N ARG A 221 24.87 -12.73 -12.39
CA ARG A 221 23.54 -13.36 -12.23
C ARG A 221 22.65 -13.15 -13.44
N GLU A 222 22.68 -11.99 -14.07
CA GLU A 222 21.95 -11.76 -15.33
C GLU A 222 22.36 -12.78 -16.39
N ARG A 223 23.67 -12.97 -16.60
CA ARG A 223 24.20 -13.97 -17.53
C ARG A 223 23.83 -15.40 -17.13
N ALA A 224 23.92 -15.74 -15.85
CA ALA A 224 23.60 -17.08 -15.34
C ALA A 224 22.13 -17.46 -15.56
N HIS A 225 21.21 -16.48 -15.52
CA HIS A 225 19.79 -16.66 -15.81
C HIS A 225 19.42 -16.49 -17.29
N GLY A 226 20.42 -16.30 -18.17
CA GLY A 226 20.19 -16.09 -19.60
C GLY A 226 19.43 -14.80 -19.92
N ILE A 227 19.52 -13.78 -19.06
CA ILE A 227 18.94 -12.46 -19.32
C ILE A 227 19.78 -11.79 -20.41
N ASP A 228 19.17 -11.56 -21.57
CA ASP A 228 19.83 -10.87 -22.67
C ASP A 228 20.17 -9.42 -22.30
N ALA A 229 21.36 -8.96 -22.70
CA ALA A 229 21.85 -7.62 -22.43
C ALA A 229 21.00 -6.53 -23.11
N THR A 230 20.27 -6.88 -24.17
CA THR A 230 19.34 -5.96 -24.86
C THR A 230 17.93 -5.96 -24.26
N SER A 231 17.64 -6.87 -23.33
CA SER A 231 16.35 -6.98 -22.67
C SER A 231 16.14 -5.88 -21.62
N ALA A 232 14.88 -5.50 -21.39
CA ALA A 232 14.49 -4.58 -20.32
C ALA A 232 14.86 -5.09 -18.90
N TYR A 233 15.06 -6.41 -18.77
CA TYR A 233 15.47 -7.08 -17.55
C TYR A 233 16.96 -6.96 -17.24
N SER A 234 17.80 -6.55 -18.21
CA SER A 234 19.21 -6.27 -17.90
C SER A 234 19.34 -4.92 -17.20
N SER A 235 20.09 -4.91 -16.10
CA SER A 235 20.45 -3.71 -15.35
C SER A 235 21.92 -3.34 -15.52
N SER A 236 22.78 -4.31 -15.82
CA SER A 236 24.23 -4.12 -15.91
C SER A 236 24.69 -3.39 -17.18
N HIS A 237 24.09 -3.69 -18.34
CA HIS A 237 24.49 -3.11 -19.64
C HIS A 237 23.77 -1.81 -20.02
N MET A 238 22.68 -1.47 -19.34
CA MET A 238 21.86 -0.33 -19.74
C MET A 238 22.33 1.01 -19.17
N VAL A 239 23.12 1.04 -18.08
CA VAL A 239 23.65 2.31 -17.54
C VAL A 239 24.61 3.00 -18.51
N GLU A 240 25.38 2.23 -19.29
CA GLU A 240 26.27 2.78 -20.32
C GLU A 240 25.50 3.25 -21.58
N ASN A 241 24.46 2.52 -21.99
CA ASN A 241 23.69 2.82 -23.21
C ASN A 241 22.58 3.87 -23.03
N THR A 242 22.20 4.22 -21.80
CA THR A 242 21.12 5.20 -21.58
C THR A 242 21.55 6.65 -21.84
N ILE A 243 22.86 6.90 -21.98
CA ILE A 243 23.40 8.23 -22.32
C ILE A 243 23.19 8.57 -23.80
N GLU A 244 22.99 7.57 -24.69
CA GLU A 244 22.91 7.80 -26.14
C GLU A 244 21.50 7.74 -26.76
N ASN A 245 20.49 7.23 -26.05
CA ASN A 245 19.05 7.43 -26.33
C ASN A 245 18.64 7.48 -27.84
N GLN A 246 19.11 6.54 -28.66
CA GLN A 246 18.82 6.45 -30.11
C GLN A 246 18.36 5.06 -30.57
N GLY A 247 17.76 4.27 -29.68
CA GLY A 247 17.27 2.91 -29.99
C GLY A 247 15.75 2.76 -29.88
N ILE A 248 15.20 1.77 -30.58
CA ILE A 248 13.87 1.26 -30.30
C ILE A 248 13.93 0.58 -28.92
N PRO A 249 13.08 0.99 -27.95
CA PRO A 249 13.10 0.38 -26.63
C PRO A 249 12.70 -1.11 -26.73
N PRO A 250 13.27 -1.99 -25.88
CA PRO A 250 12.90 -3.40 -25.89
C PRO A 250 11.40 -3.59 -25.59
N THR A 251 10.82 -4.65 -26.15
CA THR A 251 9.37 -4.93 -26.14
C THR A 251 8.74 -4.87 -24.74
N ASP A 252 9.50 -5.25 -23.69
CA ASP A 252 9.00 -5.31 -22.31
C ASP A 252 9.40 -4.08 -21.46
N SER A 253 9.91 -3.01 -22.07
CA SER A 253 10.45 -1.85 -21.35
C SER A 253 9.44 -1.06 -20.51
N GLU A 254 8.14 -1.19 -20.82
CA GLU A 254 7.06 -0.57 -20.05
C GLU A 254 6.65 -1.41 -18.84
N MET A 255 7.02 -2.69 -18.79
CA MET A 255 6.67 -3.62 -17.70
C MET A 255 7.55 -3.47 -16.46
N LEU A 256 8.63 -2.69 -16.57
CA LEU A 256 9.63 -2.48 -15.51
C LEU A 256 9.87 -0.99 -15.27
N PRO A 257 10.26 -0.62 -14.04
CA PRO A 257 10.64 0.76 -13.75
C PRO A 257 11.91 1.15 -14.50
N PRO A 258 12.09 2.45 -14.80
CA PRO A 258 13.34 2.95 -15.35
C PRO A 258 14.50 2.67 -14.39
N LEU A 259 15.70 2.55 -14.94
CA LEU A 259 16.88 2.23 -14.14
C LEU A 259 17.26 3.41 -13.25
N VAL A 260 17.42 3.11 -11.97
CA VAL A 260 17.88 4.07 -10.98
C VAL A 260 19.37 4.31 -11.21
N THR A 261 19.74 5.56 -11.49
CA THR A 261 21.14 5.97 -11.69
C THR A 261 21.77 6.49 -10.41
N SER A 262 20.99 7.17 -9.58
CA SER A 262 21.49 7.73 -8.32
C SER A 262 20.35 7.96 -7.34
N ILE A 263 20.71 8.22 -6.08
CA ILE A 263 19.76 8.47 -5.00
C ILE A 263 20.06 9.85 -4.44
N GLN A 264 19.01 10.62 -4.15
CA GLN A 264 19.15 11.96 -3.57
C GLN A 264 19.77 11.87 -2.17
N PRO A 265 20.91 12.57 -1.93
CA PRO A 265 21.56 12.57 -0.63
C PRO A 265 20.63 13.02 0.50
N GLY A 266 20.70 12.33 1.65
CA GLY A 266 19.91 12.66 2.84
C GLY A 266 18.43 12.24 2.79
N THR A 267 17.97 11.63 1.69
CA THR A 267 16.57 11.15 1.58
C THR A 267 16.38 9.69 2.00
N VAL A 268 17.48 8.94 2.15
CA VAL A 268 17.42 7.53 2.54
C VAL A 268 17.08 7.46 4.03
N ALA A 269 15.94 6.85 4.36
CA ALA A 269 15.49 6.66 5.73
C ALA A 269 14.84 5.28 5.89
N SER A 270 14.84 4.77 7.12
CA SER A 270 14.16 3.51 7.45
C SER A 270 13.27 3.65 8.69
N PHE A 271 12.10 3.02 8.67
CA PHE A 271 11.20 2.99 9.82
C PHE A 271 10.48 1.64 10.00
N PRO A 272 10.21 1.23 11.25
CA PRO A 272 9.51 -0.02 11.54
C PRO A 272 8.06 0.02 11.07
N LEU A 273 7.62 -1.05 10.42
CA LEU A 273 6.23 -1.20 10.01
C LEU A 273 5.43 -1.87 11.12
N ARG A 274 4.23 -1.36 11.37
CA ARG A 274 3.33 -1.88 12.39
C ARG A 274 1.89 -1.80 11.92
N PHE A 275 1.08 -2.70 12.46
CA PHE A 275 -0.36 -2.62 12.43
C PHE A 275 -0.81 -2.09 13.79
N ASN A 276 -1.70 -1.10 13.80
CA ASN A 276 -2.33 -0.64 15.04
C ASN A 276 -3.73 -0.10 14.75
N HIS A 277 -4.74 -0.53 15.49
CA HIS A 277 -6.10 -0.01 15.39
C HIS A 277 -6.66 0.24 16.78
N THR A 278 -7.35 1.36 16.97
CA THR A 278 -8.09 1.61 18.21
C THR A 278 -9.38 0.81 18.25
N GLU A 279 -9.85 0.47 19.46
CA GLU A 279 -11.12 -0.23 19.65
C GLU A 279 -12.34 0.70 19.49
N ALA A 280 -12.12 2.00 19.69
CA ALA A 280 -13.11 3.05 19.50
C ALA A 280 -12.45 4.27 18.84
N TYR A 281 -13.25 5.09 18.15
CA TYR A 281 -12.78 6.35 17.53
C TYR A 281 -13.22 7.58 18.31
N ILE A 282 -14.15 7.42 19.24
CA ILE A 282 -14.70 8.47 20.09
C ILE A 282 -14.48 8.09 21.54
N GLY A 283 -14.16 9.06 22.37
CA GLY A 283 -13.95 8.81 23.79
C GLY A 283 -15.25 8.86 24.59
N GLU A 284 -15.30 8.06 25.64
CA GLU A 284 -16.40 7.98 26.62
C GLU A 284 -15.86 8.23 28.03
N GLY A 285 -16.75 8.48 29.00
CA GLY A 285 -16.36 8.74 30.39
C GLY A 285 -15.42 9.93 30.50
N GLN A 286 -14.22 9.72 31.06
CA GLN A 286 -13.16 10.74 31.14
C GLN A 286 -12.75 11.28 29.75
N GLY A 287 -12.80 10.43 28.73
CA GLY A 287 -12.50 10.79 27.34
C GLY A 287 -13.64 11.44 26.58
N SER A 288 -14.75 11.78 27.25
CA SER A 288 -15.89 12.41 26.58
C SER A 288 -15.46 13.65 25.79
N ARG A 289 -16.14 13.93 24.67
CA ARG A 289 -15.83 15.05 23.76
C ARG A 289 -14.47 14.92 23.07
N THR A 290 -13.98 13.69 22.88
CA THR A 290 -12.77 13.42 22.07
C THR A 290 -13.07 12.55 20.86
N VAL A 291 -12.34 12.78 19.76
CA VAL A 291 -12.41 12.01 18.52
C VAL A 291 -11.00 11.75 18.01
N LEU A 292 -10.74 10.56 17.47
CA LEU A 292 -9.47 10.20 16.84
C LEU A 292 -9.63 10.10 15.32
N VAL A 293 -8.64 10.61 14.57
CA VAL A 293 -8.60 10.56 13.09
C VAL A 293 -7.21 10.12 12.60
N GLY A 294 -7.16 9.46 11.44
CA GLY A 294 -5.90 9.06 10.81
C GLY A 294 -5.01 8.20 11.72
N ASP A 295 -3.71 8.47 11.71
CA ASP A 295 -2.70 7.68 12.45
C ASP A 295 -2.94 7.61 13.98
N ALA A 296 -3.73 8.52 14.55
CA ALA A 296 -4.13 8.44 15.96
C ALA A 296 -5.13 7.30 16.22
N ALA A 297 -5.97 6.97 15.22
CA ALA A 297 -6.98 5.92 15.27
C ALA A 297 -6.50 4.61 14.63
N HIS A 298 -5.78 4.68 13.51
CA HIS A 298 -5.32 3.49 12.78
C HIS A 298 -3.98 3.73 12.10
N THR A 299 -3.09 2.73 12.15
CA THR A 299 -1.81 2.70 11.46
C THR A 299 -1.72 1.41 10.66
N VAL A 300 -1.46 1.53 9.36
CA VAL A 300 -1.40 0.41 8.42
C VAL A 300 0.00 0.24 7.84
N HIS A 301 0.27 -0.98 7.34
CA HIS A 301 1.41 -1.19 6.47
C HIS A 301 1.28 -0.25 5.24
N PRO A 302 2.34 0.48 4.83
CA PRO A 302 2.29 1.48 3.76
C PRO A 302 2.17 0.88 2.34
N LEU A 303 1.49 -0.26 2.18
CA LEU A 303 1.14 -0.80 0.87
C LEU A 303 0.39 0.28 0.08
N ALA A 304 0.98 0.73 -1.04
CA ALA A 304 0.47 1.77 -1.93
C ALA A 304 0.24 3.18 -1.32
N GLY A 305 0.83 3.50 -0.16
CA GLY A 305 0.77 4.87 0.40
C GLY A 305 -0.63 5.34 0.82
N GLN A 306 -1.53 4.42 1.18
CA GLN A 306 -2.95 4.69 1.41
C GLN A 306 -3.31 5.30 2.78
N GLY A 307 -2.37 5.33 3.74
CA GLY A 307 -2.66 5.80 5.11
C GLY A 307 -3.21 7.24 5.16
N LEU A 308 -2.64 8.14 4.35
CA LEU A 308 -3.13 9.51 4.23
C LEU A 308 -4.56 9.56 3.67
N ASN A 309 -4.88 8.73 2.67
CA ASN A 309 -6.21 8.71 2.05
C ASN A 309 -7.27 8.24 3.05
N LEU A 310 -6.96 7.25 3.89
CA LEU A 310 -7.84 6.82 4.98
C LEU A 310 -8.09 7.96 5.98
N GLY A 311 -7.02 8.66 6.39
CA GLY A 311 -7.14 9.82 7.29
C GLY A 311 -7.91 11.00 6.68
N LEU A 312 -7.76 11.27 5.38
CA LEU A 312 -8.53 12.31 4.70
C LEU A 312 -10.03 11.97 4.65
N ALA A 313 -10.36 10.71 4.39
CA ALA A 313 -11.74 10.24 4.41
C ALA A 313 -12.36 10.27 5.82
N ASP A 314 -11.55 10.06 6.87
CA ASP A 314 -11.97 10.28 8.25
C ASP A 314 -12.32 11.74 8.51
N VAL A 315 -11.45 12.67 8.08
CA VAL A 315 -11.66 14.11 8.27
C VAL A 315 -12.87 14.60 7.46
N GLU A 316 -13.07 14.13 6.23
CA GLU A 316 -14.25 14.46 5.43
C GLU A 316 -15.56 14.02 6.12
N CYS A 317 -15.60 12.77 6.59
CA CYS A 317 -16.75 12.23 7.31
C CYS A 317 -17.00 13.01 8.60
N LEU A 318 -15.96 13.26 9.41
CA LEU A 318 -16.07 13.99 10.66
C LEU A 318 -16.54 15.44 10.44
N ALA A 319 -16.03 16.13 9.43
CA ALA A 319 -16.44 17.49 9.09
C ALA A 319 -17.94 17.56 8.75
N ARG A 320 -18.44 16.57 7.99
CA ARG A 320 -19.88 16.45 7.69
C ARG A 320 -20.70 16.21 8.96
N VAL A 321 -20.29 15.30 9.82
CA VAL A 321 -20.99 14.97 11.07
C VAL A 321 -21.04 16.19 12.00
N ILE A 322 -19.95 16.94 12.14
CA ILE A 322 -19.91 18.19 12.92
C ILE A 322 -20.85 19.23 12.30
N ASN A 323 -20.82 19.40 10.98
CA ASN A 323 -21.71 20.34 10.28
C ASN A 323 -23.19 20.00 10.51
N ASP A 324 -23.56 18.72 10.40
CA ASP A 324 -24.93 18.27 10.63
C ASP A 324 -25.36 18.50 12.10
N ALA A 325 -24.46 18.28 13.06
CA ALA A 325 -24.72 18.58 14.46
C ALA A 325 -24.96 20.09 14.70
N VAL A 326 -24.13 20.95 14.10
CA VAL A 326 -24.29 22.41 14.20
C VAL A 326 -25.60 22.88 13.57
N LEU A 327 -25.94 22.41 12.37
CA LEU A 327 -27.18 22.79 11.68
C LEU A 327 -28.44 22.39 12.44
N ASN A 328 -28.40 21.26 13.17
CA ASN A 328 -29.50 20.79 14.00
C ASN A 328 -29.47 21.35 15.44
N GLY A 329 -28.54 22.27 15.75
CA GLY A 329 -28.42 22.87 17.09
C GLY A 329 -27.96 21.89 18.18
N SER A 330 -27.37 20.76 17.80
CA SER A 330 -26.84 19.74 18.71
C SER A 330 -25.45 20.12 19.20
N ASP A 331 -25.07 19.67 20.40
CA ASP A 331 -23.70 19.85 20.88
C ASP A 331 -22.73 18.93 20.12
N ILE A 332 -21.67 19.52 19.55
CA ILE A 332 -20.69 18.85 18.69
C ILE A 332 -19.82 17.83 19.45
N GLY A 333 -19.73 17.96 20.77
CA GLY A 333 -18.92 17.08 21.62
C GLY A 333 -19.67 15.87 22.17
N THR A 334 -20.99 15.80 21.99
CA THR A 334 -21.79 14.70 22.55
C THR A 334 -21.56 13.41 21.77
N HIS A 335 -21.48 12.28 22.49
CA HIS A 335 -21.34 10.95 21.91
C HIS A 335 -22.36 10.68 20.79
N THR A 336 -23.65 11.01 21.01
CA THR A 336 -24.72 10.82 20.02
C THR A 336 -24.48 11.60 18.72
N SER A 337 -23.96 12.82 18.82
CA SER A 337 -23.64 13.66 17.66
C SER A 337 -22.50 13.06 16.84
N LEU A 338 -21.52 12.43 17.50
CA LEU A 338 -20.32 11.88 16.88
C LEU A 338 -20.47 10.42 16.41
N LEU A 339 -21.48 9.69 16.92
CA LEU A 339 -21.72 8.29 16.60
C LEU A 339 -21.79 7.98 15.08
N PRO A 340 -22.39 8.83 14.21
CA PRO A 340 -22.38 8.59 12.77
C PRO A 340 -20.97 8.47 12.16
N TYR A 341 -19.98 9.23 12.68
CA TYR A 341 -18.59 9.14 12.21
C TYR A 341 -18.00 7.76 12.49
N THR A 342 -18.14 7.25 13.72
CA THR A 342 -17.68 5.90 14.08
C THR A 342 -18.34 4.83 13.23
N ARG A 343 -19.65 4.92 13.00
CA ARG A 343 -20.41 3.92 12.22
C ARG A 343 -19.92 3.82 10.78
N GLU A 344 -19.56 4.94 10.16
CA GLU A 344 -19.13 4.99 8.76
C GLU A 344 -17.64 4.65 8.61
N ARG A 345 -16.78 5.17 9.48
CA ARG A 345 -15.33 5.08 9.31
C ARG A 345 -14.70 3.87 9.96
N TYR A 346 -15.17 3.44 11.13
CA TYR A 346 -14.55 2.34 11.86
C TYR A 346 -14.53 1.05 11.05
N PHE A 347 -15.67 0.67 10.46
CA PHE A 347 -15.78 -0.56 9.68
C PHE A 347 -15.01 -0.48 8.35
N GLU A 348 -15.10 0.64 7.63
CA GLU A 348 -14.39 0.81 6.36
C GLU A 348 -12.87 0.83 6.56
N ASN A 349 -12.38 1.51 7.60
CA ASN A 349 -10.96 1.45 7.96
C ASN A 349 -10.58 0.01 8.33
N HIS A 350 -11.32 -0.65 9.24
CA HIS A 350 -11.01 -2.03 9.64
C HIS A 350 -10.97 -3.02 8.46
N LYS A 351 -11.89 -2.89 7.51
CA LYS A 351 -11.93 -3.67 6.27
C LYS A 351 -10.65 -3.46 5.45
N MET A 352 -10.28 -2.21 5.20
CA MET A 352 -9.06 -1.88 4.45
C MET A 352 -7.79 -2.36 5.15
N MET A 353 -7.71 -2.15 6.46
CA MET A 353 -6.63 -2.64 7.30
C MET A 353 -6.48 -4.17 7.22
N SER A 354 -7.61 -4.90 7.27
CA SER A 354 -7.62 -6.37 7.15
C SER A 354 -7.12 -6.84 5.79
N VAL A 355 -7.48 -6.14 4.71
CA VAL A 355 -6.99 -6.44 3.36
C VAL A 355 -5.47 -6.28 3.30
N PHE A 356 -4.93 -5.18 3.81
CA PHE A 356 -3.48 -4.94 3.78
C PHE A 356 -2.70 -5.97 4.61
N ASP A 357 -3.20 -6.33 5.79
CA ASP A 357 -2.55 -7.33 6.63
C ASP A 357 -2.55 -8.72 5.98
N LYS A 358 -3.68 -9.12 5.38
CA LYS A 358 -3.79 -10.40 4.67
C LYS A 358 -2.90 -10.45 3.44
N LEU A 359 -2.85 -9.36 2.65
CA LEU A 359 -1.96 -9.26 1.50
C LEU A 359 -0.49 -9.39 1.94
N HIS A 360 -0.09 -8.65 2.97
CA HIS A 360 1.26 -8.75 3.52
C HIS A 360 1.60 -10.21 3.87
N LYS A 361 0.77 -10.86 4.71
CA LYS A 361 0.98 -12.26 5.14
C LYS A 361 1.02 -13.26 3.96
N LEU A 362 0.16 -13.07 2.96
CA LEU A 362 0.09 -13.93 1.77
C LEU A 362 1.37 -13.85 0.94
N TYR A 363 1.88 -12.64 0.72
CA TYR A 363 3.07 -12.44 -0.12
C TYR A 363 4.39 -12.71 0.60
N THR A 364 4.44 -12.57 1.93
CA THR A 364 5.63 -12.94 2.73
C THR A 364 5.78 -14.45 2.91
N THR A 365 4.74 -15.25 2.64
CA THR A 365 4.79 -16.70 2.82
C THR A 365 5.59 -17.36 1.69
N SER A 366 6.58 -18.18 2.05
CA SER A 366 7.43 -18.95 1.11
C SER A 366 7.01 -20.42 0.98
N PHE A 367 5.86 -20.80 1.55
CA PHE A 367 5.36 -22.17 1.49
C PHE A 367 4.77 -22.49 0.11
N GLY A 368 5.36 -23.48 -0.59
CA GLY A 368 5.08 -23.79 -2.00
C GLY A 368 3.59 -23.86 -2.39
N PRO A 369 2.73 -24.60 -1.65
CA PRO A 369 1.30 -24.66 -1.95
C PRO A 369 0.59 -23.30 -1.91
N ILE A 370 0.98 -22.40 -1.00
CA ILE A 370 0.40 -21.06 -0.90
C ILE A 370 0.92 -20.15 -2.03
N VAL A 371 2.19 -20.31 -2.44
CA VAL A 371 2.78 -19.59 -3.58
C VAL A 371 2.11 -19.99 -4.90
N GLN A 372 1.80 -21.27 -5.08
CA GLN A 372 1.04 -21.74 -6.25
C GLN A 372 -0.40 -21.20 -6.22
N ALA A 373 -1.06 -21.29 -5.06
CA ALA A 373 -2.43 -20.80 -4.90
C ALA A 373 -2.57 -19.28 -5.15
N ARG A 374 -1.62 -18.45 -4.67
CA ARG A 374 -1.66 -17.00 -4.94
C ARG A 374 -1.42 -16.68 -6.42
N SER A 375 -0.61 -17.48 -7.12
CA SER A 375 -0.31 -17.27 -8.54
C SER A 375 -1.51 -17.62 -9.41
N MET A 376 -2.15 -18.77 -9.14
CA MET A 376 -3.45 -19.11 -9.74
C MET A 376 -4.51 -18.07 -9.39
N GLY A 377 -4.52 -17.57 -8.15
CA GLY A 377 -5.43 -16.50 -7.72
C GLY A 377 -5.22 -15.20 -8.50
N LEU A 378 -3.97 -14.78 -8.75
CA LEU A 378 -3.64 -13.60 -9.54
C LEU A 378 -4.04 -13.75 -11.02
N GLU A 379 -3.81 -14.92 -11.61
CA GLU A 379 -4.25 -15.23 -12.98
C GLU A 379 -5.79 -15.21 -13.10
N VAL A 380 -6.49 -15.82 -12.14
CA VAL A 380 -7.96 -15.79 -12.08
C VAL A 380 -8.49 -14.36 -11.86
N LEU A 381 -7.81 -13.55 -11.04
CA LEU A 381 -8.20 -12.15 -10.82
C LEU A 381 -8.04 -11.26 -12.07
N ASN A 382 -7.08 -11.58 -12.94
CA ASN A 382 -6.95 -10.90 -14.24
C ASN A 382 -8.10 -11.23 -15.20
N GLU A 383 -8.71 -12.40 -15.08
CA GLU A 383 -9.86 -12.79 -15.90
C GLU A 383 -11.18 -12.17 -15.41
N PHE A 384 -11.22 -11.68 -14.16
CA PHE A 384 -12.42 -11.09 -13.56
C PHE A 384 -12.27 -9.57 -13.35
N ASP A 385 -12.59 -8.81 -14.39
CA ASP A 385 -12.65 -7.33 -14.39
C ASP A 385 -13.40 -6.75 -13.19
N THR A 386 -14.43 -7.43 -12.69
CA THR A 386 -15.24 -7.02 -11.54
C THR A 386 -14.46 -6.97 -10.22
N ILE A 387 -13.54 -7.92 -9.99
CA ILE A 387 -12.76 -7.97 -8.75
C ILE A 387 -11.61 -6.96 -8.80
N LYS A 388 -11.00 -6.81 -9.98
CA LYS A 388 -10.02 -5.77 -10.26
C LYS A 388 -10.61 -4.37 -10.02
N ALA A 389 -11.81 -4.12 -10.53
CA ALA A 389 -12.54 -2.89 -10.29
C ALA A 389 -12.82 -2.67 -8.79
N ALA A 390 -13.21 -3.71 -8.03
CA ALA A 390 -13.44 -3.59 -6.57
C ALA A 390 -12.18 -3.25 -5.77
N ILE A 391 -11.01 -3.81 -6.14
CA ILE A 391 -9.72 -3.49 -5.52
C ILE A 391 -9.30 -2.06 -5.86
N MET A 392 -9.51 -1.63 -7.11
CA MET A 392 -9.19 -0.26 -7.56
C MET A 392 -10.15 0.80 -7.02
N LEU A 393 -11.44 0.46 -6.83
CA LEU A 393 -12.47 1.32 -6.26
C LEU A 393 -12.12 1.76 -4.82
N ASN A 394 -11.38 0.93 -4.08
CA ASN A 394 -10.88 1.25 -2.75
C ASN A 394 -9.47 1.88 -2.77
N ALA A 395 -8.76 1.83 -3.89
CA ALA A 395 -7.41 2.38 -4.03
C ALA A 395 -7.39 3.81 -4.63
N GLY A 396 -8.47 4.23 -5.29
CA GLY A 396 -8.64 5.56 -5.87
C GLY A 396 -9.63 6.43 -5.08
N SER A 397 -9.35 7.73 -5.00
CA SER A 397 -10.27 8.74 -4.46
C SER A 397 -11.29 9.16 -5.55
N ARG A 398 -12.60 9.04 -5.32
CA ARG A 398 -13.63 9.57 -6.24
C ARG A 398 -14.49 10.65 -5.57
N PRO A 399 -14.92 11.70 -6.31
CA PRO A 399 -15.89 12.67 -5.84
C PRO A 399 -17.34 12.15 -5.91
N ARG A 400 -18.17 12.67 -5.00
CA ARG A 400 -19.48 12.21 -4.48
C ARG A 400 -20.67 12.07 -5.47
N GLN A 401 -20.52 12.20 -6.79
CA GLN A 401 -21.68 12.26 -7.70
C GLN A 401 -22.28 10.90 -8.14
N SER A 402 -21.74 9.73 -7.73
CA SER A 402 -22.15 8.44 -8.33
C SER A 402 -22.84 7.41 -7.41
N GLU A 403 -23.34 7.76 -6.22
CA GLU A 403 -24.04 6.78 -5.37
C GLU A 403 -25.34 6.24 -6.00
N ALA A 404 -26.09 7.09 -6.72
CA ALA A 404 -27.30 6.68 -7.44
C ALA A 404 -26.97 5.77 -8.65
N SER A 405 -25.87 6.06 -9.34
CA SER A 405 -25.37 5.21 -10.44
C SER A 405 -24.88 3.85 -9.92
N LEU A 406 -24.22 3.80 -8.76
CA LEU A 406 -23.65 2.58 -8.17
C LEU A 406 -24.71 1.53 -7.84
N ARG A 407 -25.87 1.92 -7.28
CA ARG A 407 -26.97 0.95 -7.10
C ARG A 407 -27.43 0.42 -8.45
N SER A 408 -27.61 1.28 -9.45
CA SER A 408 -28.06 0.82 -10.78
C SER A 408 -27.06 -0.09 -11.48
N THR A 409 -25.75 0.19 -11.38
CA THR A 409 -24.69 -0.59 -12.01
C THR A 409 -24.51 -1.94 -11.31
N VAL A 410 -24.54 -1.99 -9.97
CA VAL A 410 -24.47 -3.23 -9.19
C VAL A 410 -25.73 -4.09 -9.38
N PHE A 411 -26.92 -3.48 -9.43
CA PHE A 411 -28.17 -4.21 -9.72
C PHE A 411 -28.21 -4.76 -11.14
N ASN A 412 -27.73 -3.99 -12.13
CA ASN A 412 -27.65 -4.46 -13.52
C ASN A 412 -26.59 -5.55 -13.72
N LEU A 413 -25.44 -5.45 -13.03
CA LEU A 413 -24.39 -6.48 -13.04
C LEU A 413 -24.79 -7.77 -12.32
N ALA A 414 -25.50 -7.66 -11.19
CA ALA A 414 -26.07 -8.83 -10.51
C ALA A 414 -27.16 -9.49 -11.37
N GLY A 415 -27.96 -8.68 -12.08
CA GLY A 415 -28.92 -9.14 -13.09
C GLY A 415 -28.25 -9.92 -14.21
N SER A 416 -27.18 -9.39 -14.80
CA SER A 416 -26.45 -10.08 -15.87
C SER A 416 -25.76 -11.35 -15.36
N ALA A 417 -25.18 -11.36 -14.15
CA ALA A 417 -24.54 -12.55 -13.58
C ALA A 417 -25.55 -13.68 -13.29
N LEU A 418 -26.75 -13.33 -12.83
CA LEU A 418 -27.86 -14.27 -12.64
C LEU A 418 -28.41 -14.79 -13.98
N GLU A 419 -28.50 -13.94 -15.00
CA GLU A 419 -28.89 -14.36 -16.35
C GLU A 419 -27.88 -15.33 -16.96
N THR A 420 -26.57 -15.06 -16.85
CA THR A 420 -25.52 -15.97 -17.34
C THR A 420 -25.51 -17.30 -16.58
N ALA A 421 -25.69 -17.27 -15.25
CA ALA A 421 -25.82 -18.49 -14.45
C ALA A 421 -27.10 -19.28 -14.80
N SER A 422 -28.21 -18.60 -15.09
CA SER A 422 -29.46 -19.23 -15.51
C SER A 422 -29.38 -19.84 -16.91
N SER A 423 -28.66 -19.19 -17.84
CA SER A 423 -28.36 -19.67 -19.18
C SER A 423 -27.41 -20.86 -19.15
N MET A 424 -26.39 -20.85 -18.28
CA MET A 424 -25.52 -22.00 -18.03
C MET A 424 -26.27 -23.18 -17.41
N LYS A 425 -27.20 -22.92 -16.48
CA LYS A 425 -28.04 -23.97 -15.87
C LYS A 425 -29.00 -24.58 -16.89
N LYS A 426 -29.64 -23.76 -17.74
CA LYS A 426 -30.48 -24.25 -18.86
C LYS A 426 -29.67 -25.03 -19.90
N ALA A 427 -28.45 -24.60 -20.20
CA ALA A 427 -27.56 -25.33 -21.10
C ALA A 427 -27.09 -26.66 -20.49
N ALA A 428 -26.84 -26.72 -19.18
CA ALA A 428 -26.50 -27.94 -18.46
C ALA A 428 -27.69 -28.92 -18.37
N ASP A 429 -28.91 -28.42 -18.15
CA ASP A 429 -30.13 -29.24 -18.13
C ASP A 429 -30.49 -29.78 -19.54
N LEU A 430 -30.14 -29.04 -20.62
CA LEU A 430 -30.29 -29.48 -22.00
C LEU A 430 -29.18 -30.47 -22.44
N ALA A 431 -28.00 -30.41 -21.83
CA ALA A 431 -26.87 -31.30 -22.13
C ALA A 431 -26.87 -32.61 -21.30
N GLY A 432 -27.73 -32.71 -20.27
CA GLY A 432 -27.83 -33.84 -19.34
C GLY A 432 -28.37 -35.17 -19.91
N GLY A 433 -28.43 -35.33 -21.23
CA GLY A 433 -28.98 -36.53 -21.88
C GLY A 433 -27.97 -37.57 -22.38
N ALA A 434 -26.66 -37.29 -22.43
CA ALA A 434 -25.77 -38.17 -23.20
C ALA A 434 -24.28 -38.19 -22.81
N VAL A 435 -23.90 -38.12 -21.52
CA VAL A 435 -22.48 -38.37 -21.13
C VAL A 435 -22.41 -38.99 -19.73
N GLY A 436 -22.87 -40.24 -19.57
CA GLY A 436 -22.97 -40.92 -18.27
C GLY A 436 -22.16 -42.20 -18.10
N SER A 437 -21.30 -42.60 -19.05
CA SER A 437 -20.77 -43.98 -19.07
C SER A 437 -19.25 -44.16 -19.14
N MET A 438 -18.42 -43.11 -19.09
CA MET A 438 -16.95 -43.28 -19.27
C MET A 438 -16.06 -42.98 -18.04
N VAL A 439 -16.58 -42.46 -16.93
CA VAL A 439 -15.72 -42.06 -15.79
C VAL A 439 -15.64 -43.12 -14.67
N VAL A 440 -16.54 -44.10 -14.63
CA VAL A 440 -16.63 -45.06 -13.50
C VAL A 440 -15.63 -46.23 -13.61
N ASN A 441 -15.16 -46.60 -14.81
CA ASN A 441 -14.27 -47.76 -14.97
C ASN A 441 -12.77 -47.45 -14.72
N GLY A 442 -12.33 -46.20 -14.83
CA GLY A 442 -10.92 -45.83 -14.66
C GLY A 442 -10.44 -45.84 -13.20
N ILE A 443 -11.34 -45.58 -12.25
CA ILE A 443 -10.99 -45.43 -10.83
C ILE A 443 -10.89 -46.80 -10.13
N GLN A 444 -11.60 -47.82 -10.59
CA GLN A 444 -11.52 -49.18 -10.04
C GLN A 444 -10.24 -49.95 -10.45
N GLN A 445 -9.64 -49.59 -11.59
CA GLN A 445 -8.43 -50.27 -12.08
C GLN A 445 -7.16 -49.78 -11.38
N TRP A 446 -7.16 -48.54 -10.87
CA TRP A 446 -6.03 -47.93 -10.15
C TRP A 446 -5.89 -48.41 -8.70
N MET A 447 -6.97 -48.87 -8.04
CA MET A 447 -6.91 -49.39 -6.67
C MET A 447 -6.35 -50.83 -6.55
N LYS A 448 -6.19 -51.58 -7.65
CA LYS A 448 -5.75 -52.99 -7.62
C LYS A 448 -4.23 -53.20 -7.78
N SER A 449 -3.42 -52.16 -7.93
CA SER A 449 -1.99 -52.31 -8.30
C SER A 449 -0.96 -51.87 -7.23
N ARG A 450 -1.27 -51.96 -5.93
CA ARG A 450 -0.27 -51.78 -4.86
C ARG A 450 0.21 -53.13 -4.30
N PRO A 451 1.53 -53.43 -4.30
CA PRO A 451 2.05 -54.63 -3.65
C PRO A 451 2.18 -54.41 -2.13
N GLY A 452 1.67 -55.36 -1.35
CA GLY A 452 1.87 -55.45 0.11
C GLY A 452 3.19 -56.14 0.48
N PRO A 453 3.62 -56.06 1.76
CA PRO A 453 4.92 -56.56 2.19
C PRO A 453 4.96 -58.10 2.21
N SER A 454 6.08 -58.65 1.75
CA SER A 454 6.43 -60.08 1.81
C SER A 454 6.92 -60.47 3.22
N PRO A 455 6.75 -61.76 3.61
CA PRO A 455 6.65 -62.22 5.00
C PRO A 455 7.92 -62.13 5.84
#